data_AF-A0A3C0KUF8-F1
#
_entry.id   AF-A0A3C0KUF8-F1
#
_cell.length_a   1.000
_cell.length_b   1.000
_cell.length_c   1.000
_cell.angle_alpha   90.00
_cell.angle_beta   90.00
_cell.angle_gamma   90.00
#
_symmetry.space_group_name_H-M   'P 1'
#
loop_
_entity.id
_entity.type
_entity.pdbx_description
1 polymer ?
#
loop_
_entity_poly.entity_id
_entity_poly.type
_entity_poly.pdbx_seq_one_letter_code
_entity_poly.pdbx_strand_id
1 'polypeptide(L)'
;MITGVWVGFDQERSLGHQEVGGRAAAPIWLYFMSQALSGTPIETFPVPEGIVFVKVDPKTGAPSSGRGTIYESFLEGTTPPGAVPVDAEQVKPEEMIPKEETE
;
A
#
# COMPACT_ATOMS: atom_id res chain seq x y z
N MET A 1 2.36 -15.93 -5.49
CA MET A 1 1.03 -16.40 -5.95
C MET A 1 0.14 -15.19 -6.17
N ILE A 2 -0.77 -15.24 -7.14
CA ILE A 2 -1.77 -14.17 -7.38
C ILE A 2 -3.16 -14.82 -7.30
N THR A 3 -4.10 -14.16 -6.62
CA THR A 3 -5.47 -14.66 -6.45
C THR A 3 -6.46 -13.54 -6.73
N GLY A 4 -7.40 -13.77 -7.66
CA GLY A 4 -8.55 -12.91 -7.89
C GLY A 4 -9.82 -13.56 -7.35
N VAL A 5 -10.72 -12.77 -6.77
CA VAL A 5 -12.03 -13.22 -6.28
C VAL A 5 -13.10 -12.34 -6.91
N TRP A 6 -14.12 -12.99 -7.47
CA TRP A 6 -15.31 -12.34 -8.01
C TRP A 6 -16.56 -12.88 -7.30
N VAL A 7 -17.51 -12.00 -7.03
CA VAL A 7 -18.82 -12.33 -6.45
C VAL A 7 -19.87 -11.59 -7.26
N GLY A 8 -20.89 -12.31 -7.70
CA GLY A 8 -21.99 -11.74 -8.48
C GLY A 8 -23.03 -12.79 -8.83
N PHE A 9 -24.12 -12.32 -9.43
CA PHE A 9 -25.09 -13.19 -10.08
C PHE A 9 -24.66 -13.41 -11.54
N ASP A 10 -25.03 -14.56 -12.11
CA ASP A 10 -24.75 -14.84 -13.53
C ASP A 10 -25.43 -13.84 -14.47
N GLN A 11 -26.59 -13.32 -14.07
CA GLN A 11 -27.27 -12.21 -14.74
C GLN A 11 -26.93 -10.90 -14.03
N GLU A 12 -26.68 -9.84 -14.80
CA GLU A 12 -26.32 -8.52 -14.26
C GLU A 12 -27.42 -7.96 -13.37
N ARG A 13 -27.22 -8.08 -12.06
CA ARG A 13 -28.15 -7.64 -11.02
C ARG A 13 -27.36 -7.13 -9.83
N SER A 14 -27.93 -6.14 -9.14
CA SER A 14 -27.34 -5.63 -7.90
C SER A 14 -27.29 -6.73 -6.83
N LEU A 15 -26.16 -6.82 -6.14
CA LEU A 15 -25.98 -7.64 -4.93
C LEU A 15 -26.67 -7.01 -3.70
N GLY A 16 -27.05 -5.74 -3.78
CA GLY A 16 -27.61 -4.96 -2.67
C GLY A 16 -26.89 -3.63 -2.51
N HIS A 17 -27.55 -2.66 -1.88
CA HIS A 17 -27.04 -1.28 -1.74
C HIS A 17 -25.70 -1.18 -0.99
N GLN A 18 -25.42 -2.11 -0.07
CA GLN A 18 -24.21 -2.11 0.74
C GLN A 18 -23.14 -3.10 0.27
N GLU A 19 -23.40 -3.82 -0.82
CA GLU A 19 -22.47 -4.83 -1.32
C GLU A 19 -21.43 -4.17 -2.23
N VAL A 20 -20.20 -4.11 -1.71
CA VAL A 20 -19.00 -3.60 -2.39
C VAL A 20 -17.91 -4.66 -2.33
N GLY A 21 -16.88 -4.55 -3.18
CA GLY A 21 -15.79 -5.54 -3.24
C GLY A 21 -15.15 -5.85 -1.88
N GLY A 22 -14.96 -4.83 -1.04
CA GLY A 22 -14.42 -4.99 0.32
C GLY A 22 -15.31 -5.76 1.30
N ARG A 23 -16.63 -5.84 1.05
CA ARG A 23 -17.58 -6.59 1.89
C ARG A 23 -17.92 -7.96 1.30
N ALA A 24 -18.05 -8.05 -0.02
CA ALA A 24 -18.45 -9.27 -0.70
C ALA A 24 -17.26 -10.19 -1.02
N ALA A 25 -16.23 -9.67 -1.70
CA ALA A 25 -15.12 -10.48 -2.23
C ALA A 25 -13.92 -10.54 -1.29
N ALA A 26 -13.56 -9.44 -0.63
CA ALA A 26 -12.36 -9.37 0.20
C ALA A 26 -12.34 -10.37 1.39
N PRO A 27 -13.45 -10.65 2.09
CA PRO A 27 -13.44 -11.65 3.16
C PRO A 27 -13.17 -13.08 2.65
N ILE A 28 -13.65 -13.42 1.45
CA ILE A 28 -13.37 -14.72 0.81
C ILE A 28 -11.87 -14.82 0.47
N TRP A 29 -11.32 -13.75 -0.10
CA TRP A 29 -9.88 -13.65 -0.38
C TRP A 29 -9.05 -13.78 0.90
N LEU A 30 -9.42 -13.07 1.98
CA LEU A 30 -8.73 -13.13 3.27
C LEU A 30 -8.75 -14.53 3.86
N TYR A 31 -9.92 -15.18 3.88
CA TYR A 31 -10.05 -16.56 4.35
C TYR A 31 -9.14 -17.50 3.56
N PHE A 32 -9.20 -17.45 2.21
CA PHE A 32 -8.37 -18.29 1.35
C PHE A 32 -6.87 -18.04 1.57
N MET A 33 -6.42 -16.79 1.55
CA MET A 33 -5.00 -16.43 1.66
C MET A 33 -4.44 -16.73 3.05
N SER A 34 -5.26 -16.63 4.11
CA SER A 34 -4.84 -17.01 5.48
C SER A 34 -4.41 -18.48 5.56
N GLN A 35 -5.07 -19.36 4.80
CA GLN A 35 -4.76 -20.77 4.74
C GLN A 35 -3.65 -21.04 3.72
N ALA A 36 -3.75 -20.44 2.53
CA ALA A 36 -2.83 -20.69 1.43
C ALA A 36 -1.41 -20.18 1.70
N LEU A 37 -1.26 -19.10 2.47
CA LEU A 37 0.03 -18.57 2.91
C LEU A 37 0.48 -19.11 4.27
N SER A 38 -0.29 -19.99 4.90
CA SER A 38 0.09 -20.56 6.20
C SER A 38 1.44 -21.28 6.09
N GLY A 39 2.39 -20.86 6.93
CA GLY A 39 3.76 -21.40 6.92
C GLY A 39 4.64 -20.90 5.77
N THR A 40 4.15 -20.01 4.90
CA THR A 40 4.98 -19.34 3.89
C THR A 40 5.81 -18.24 4.56
N PRO A 41 7.10 -18.10 4.25
CA PRO A 41 7.91 -16.98 4.75
C PRO A 41 7.33 -15.62 4.35
N ILE A 42 7.47 -14.62 5.22
CA ILE A 42 7.17 -13.23 4.87
C ILE A 42 8.26 -12.74 3.93
N GLU A 43 7.87 -12.35 2.72
CA GLU A 43 8.76 -11.72 1.75
C GLU A 43 8.64 -10.20 1.87
N THR A 44 9.78 -9.52 1.92
CA THR A 44 9.81 -8.05 1.79
C THR A 44 9.74 -7.66 0.32
N PHE A 45 9.15 -6.51 0.02
CA PHE A 45 9.16 -5.96 -1.33
C PHE A 45 10.50 -5.22 -1.55
N PRO A 46 11.44 -5.75 -2.35
CA PRO A 46 12.71 -5.08 -2.59
C PRO A 46 12.45 -3.77 -3.34
N VAL A 47 13.13 -2.70 -2.94
CA VAL A 47 13.02 -1.41 -3.62
C VAL A 47 13.68 -1.53 -5.00
N PRO A 48 12.94 -1.31 -6.11
CA PRO A 48 13.52 -1.35 -7.45
C PRO A 48 14.52 -0.22 -7.69
N GLU A 49 15.42 -0.41 -8.64
CA GLU A 49 16.33 0.64 -9.11
C GLU A 49 15.54 1.85 -9.63
N GLY A 50 16.06 3.06 -9.34
CA GLY A 50 15.43 4.31 -9.75
C GLY A 50 14.27 4.75 -8.85
N ILE A 51 13.99 4.07 -7.74
CA ILE A 51 13.05 4.55 -6.72
C ILE A 51 13.81 5.33 -5.64
N VAL A 52 13.36 6.55 -5.40
CA VAL A 52 13.82 7.43 -4.31
C VAL A 52 12.67 7.76 -3.38
N PHE A 53 12.98 8.14 -2.15
CA PHE A 53 11.98 8.51 -1.15
C PHE A 53 12.05 10.00 -0.83
N VAL A 54 10.89 10.61 -0.62
CA VAL A 54 10.78 12.02 -0.22
C VAL A 54 9.91 12.08 1.04
N LYS A 55 10.34 12.88 2.02
CA LYS A 55 9.46 13.22 3.14
C LYS A 55 8.37 14.17 2.70
N VAL A 56 7.12 13.78 2.90
CA VAL A 56 5.93 14.56 2.52
C VAL A 56 5.00 14.78 3.71
N ASP A 57 4.26 15.88 3.68
CA ASP A 57 3.11 16.07 4.56
C ASP A 57 1.96 15.17 4.05
N PRO A 58 1.47 14.20 4.85
CA PRO A 58 0.45 13.24 4.40
C PRO A 58 -0.90 13.89 4.04
N LYS A 59 -1.17 15.13 4.50
CA LYS A 59 -2.42 15.84 4.20
C LYS A 59 -2.36 16.58 2.87
N THR A 60 -1.18 17.04 2.46
CA THR A 60 -1.03 17.90 1.28
C THR A 60 -0.24 17.24 0.15
N GLY A 61 0.53 16.20 0.45
CA GLY A 61 1.47 15.57 -0.48
C GLY A 61 2.71 16.43 -0.80
N ALA A 62 2.83 17.63 -0.21
CA ALA A 62 3.95 18.51 -0.46
C ALA A 62 5.22 18.03 0.27
N PRO A 63 6.42 18.23 -0.31
CA PRO A 63 7.68 17.97 0.38
C PRO A 63 7.76 18.75 1.70
N SER A 64 8.12 18.06 2.77
CA SER A 64 8.23 18.65 4.10
C SER A 64 9.27 17.90 4.94
N SER A 65 10.01 18.62 5.77
CA SER A 65 10.95 18.06 6.73
C SER A 65 10.47 18.17 8.18
N GLY A 66 9.21 18.55 8.38
CA GLY A 66 8.60 18.74 9.69
C GLY A 66 8.28 17.43 10.41
N ARG A 67 7.78 17.54 11.65
CA ARG A 67 7.23 16.41 12.40
C ARG A 67 5.94 15.91 11.73
N GLY A 68 5.70 14.60 11.80
CA GLY A 68 4.51 13.99 11.23
C GLY A 68 4.56 13.80 9.71
N THR A 69 5.74 13.94 9.12
CA THR A 69 5.98 13.60 7.72
C THR A 69 6.11 12.09 7.55
N ILE A 70 5.71 11.61 6.37
CA ILE A 70 5.88 10.21 5.95
C ILE A 70 6.86 10.16 4.77
N TYR A 71 7.51 9.01 4.56
CA TYR A 71 8.22 8.77 3.31
C TYR A 71 7.22 8.32 2.24
N GLU A 72 7.27 8.97 1.09
CA GLU A 72 6.56 8.57 -0.11
C GLU A 72 7.57 8.21 -1.20
N SER A 73 7.23 7.18 -1.99
CA SER A 73 8.10 6.67 -3.06
C SER A 73 7.89 7.43 -4.37
N PHE A 74 8.97 7.74 -5.06
CA PHE A 74 8.97 8.41 -6.35
C PHE A 74 9.94 7.73 -7.31
N LEU A 75 9.63 7.79 -8.60
CA LEU A 75 10.64 7.53 -9.64
C LEU A 75 11.65 8.68 -9.62
N GLU A 76 12.94 8.36 -9.74
CA GLU A 76 14.00 9.34 -9.85
C GLU A 76 13.74 10.28 -11.03
N GLY A 77 13.93 11.58 -10.80
CA GLY A 77 13.62 12.62 -11.79
C GLY A 77 12.15 13.03 -11.87
N THR A 78 11.23 12.34 -11.17
CA THR A 78 9.81 12.73 -11.06
C THR A 78 9.44 13.29 -9.69
N THR A 79 10.43 13.61 -8.85
CA THR A 79 10.18 14.18 -7.52
C THR A 79 9.57 15.59 -7.61
N PRO A 80 8.70 15.99 -6.68
CA PRO A 80 8.16 17.35 -6.66
C PRO A 80 9.26 18.42 -6.56
N PRO A 81 9.06 19.63 -7.14
CA PRO A 81 10.04 20.71 -7.02
C PRO A 81 10.35 21.06 -5.57
N GLY A 82 11.65 21.21 -5.25
CA GLY A 82 12.10 21.50 -3.89
C GLY A 82 12.10 20.29 -2.94
N ALA A 83 11.79 19.09 -3.43
CA ALA A 83 12.01 17.86 -2.69
C ALA A 83 13.50 17.56 -2.51
N VAL A 84 13.83 16.91 -1.39
CA VAL A 84 15.15 16.34 -1.14
C VAL A 84 14.99 14.82 -1.15
N PRO A 85 15.26 14.14 -2.28
CA PRO A 85 15.19 12.69 -2.35
C PRO A 85 16.28 12.03 -1.51
N VAL A 86 15.96 10.87 -0.95
CA VAL A 86 16.91 9.98 -0.28
C VAL A 86 16.81 8.57 -0.85
N ASP A 87 17.92 7.85 -0.86
CA ASP A 87 17.98 6.47 -1.33
C ASP A 87 17.31 5.50 -0.34
N ALA A 88 16.90 4.33 -0.85
CA ALA A 88 16.22 3.30 -0.08
C ALA A 88 17.02 2.85 1.15
N GLU A 89 18.34 2.76 1.04
CA GLU A 89 19.24 2.31 2.11
C GLU A 89 19.24 3.27 3.32
N GLN A 90 18.80 4.52 3.11
CA GLN A 90 18.72 5.54 4.14
C GLN A 90 17.36 5.53 4.86
N VAL A 91 16.38 4.81 4.32
CA VAL A 91 15.03 4.69 4.88
C VAL A 91 14.87 3.35 5.55
N LYS A 92 14.55 3.36 6.84
CA LYS A 92 14.25 2.13 7.56
C LYS A 92 12.87 1.62 7.15
N PRO A 93 12.69 0.31 6.89
CA PRO A 93 11.38 -0.23 6.50
C PRO A 93 10.25 0.12 7.47
N GLU A 94 10.54 0.24 8.78
CA GLU A 94 9.56 0.60 9.81
C GLU A 94 9.11 2.07 9.74
N GLU A 95 9.88 2.93 9.04
CA GLU A 95 9.53 4.34 8.81
C GLU A 95 8.68 4.53 7.55
N MET A 96 8.61 3.51 6.67
CA MET A 96 7.77 3.52 5.47
C MET A 96 6.35 3.04 5.72
N ILE A 97 6.16 2.17 6.71
CA ILE A 97 4.85 1.70 7.11
C ILE A 97 4.23 2.81 7.97
N PRO A 98 3.10 3.43 7.58
CA PRO A 98 2.38 4.30 8.48
C PRO A 98 2.13 3.53 9.77
N LYS A 99 2.63 4.05 10.90
CA LYS A 99 2.31 3.48 12.21
C LYS A 99 0.79 3.43 12.26
N GLU A 100 0.24 2.21 12.26
CA GLU A 100 -1.21 2.01 12.24
C GLU A 100 -1.85 2.96 13.26
N GLU A 101 -2.84 3.73 12.81
CA GLU A 101 -3.90 4.20 13.69
C GLU A 101 -4.50 2.95 14.32
N THR A 102 -4.01 2.64 15.52
CA THR A 102 -4.56 1.59 16.37
C THR A 102 -5.92 2.08 16.85
N GLU A 103 -6.98 1.82 16.09
CA GLU A 103 -8.37 1.83 16.55
C GLU A 103 -9.12 0.58 16.09
#